data_AF-A0A969S005-F1
#
_entry.id   AF-A0A969S005-F1
#
_cell.length_a   1.000
_cell.length_b   1.000
_cell.length_c   1.000
_cell.angle_alpha   90.00
_cell.angle_beta   90.00
_cell.angle_gamma   90.00
#
_symmetry.space_group_name_H-M   'P 1'
#
loop_
_entity.id
_entity.type
_entity.pdbx_description
1 polymer ?
#
loop_
_entity_poly.entity_id
_entity_poly.type
_entity_poly.pdbx_seq_one_letter_code
_entity_poly.pdbx_strand_id
1 'polypeptide(L)' 'MEMQKQFSLKFPVWQYLTQPLFHEDCQLRLNPKEFWKDYQVDFLEHCFMITSESSNPS' A
#
# COMPACT_ATOMS: atom_id res chain seq x y z
N MET A 1 23.20 -11.81 -25.27
CA MET A 1 21.80 -11.86 -24.79
C MET A 1 21.86 -11.67 -23.29
N GLU A 2 21.69 -10.44 -22.83
CA GLU A 2 21.71 -10.10 -21.41
C GLU A 2 20.43 -10.64 -20.76
N MET A 3 20.53 -11.65 -19.90
CA MET A 3 19.38 -12.10 -19.12
C MET A 3 19.05 -11.01 -18.09
N GLN A 4 18.06 -10.19 -18.41
CA GLN A 4 17.41 -9.27 -17.48
C GLN A 4 16.97 -10.08 -16.26
N LYS A 5 17.74 -9.98 -15.18
CA LYS A 5 17.46 -10.65 -13.90
C LYS A 5 16.18 -10.00 -13.36
N GLN A 6 15.04 -10.61 -13.65
CA GLN A 6 13.74 -10.16 -13.19
C GLN A 6 13.72 -10.30 -11.67
N PHE A 7 14.12 -9.24 -10.96
CA PHE A 7 13.95 -9.16 -9.53
C PHE A 7 12.45 -9.07 -9.27
N SER A 8 11.82 -10.22 -8.98
CA SER A 8 10.46 -10.28 -8.45
C SER A 8 10.46 -9.66 -7.06
N LEU A 9 10.40 -8.33 -7.02
CA LEU A 9 10.21 -7.60 -5.79
C LEU A 9 8.89 -8.08 -5.19
N LYS A 10 8.95 -8.58 -3.96
CA LYS A 10 7.78 -9.09 -3.22
C LYS A 10 6.82 -7.98 -2.80
N PHE A 11 7.10 -6.74 -3.20
CA PHE A 11 6.28 -5.58 -2.93
C PHE A 11 6.23 -4.70 -4.19
N PRO A 12 5.10 -4.04 -4.44
CA PRO A 12 4.91 -3.12 -5.54
C PRO A 12 5.69 -1.81 -5.32
N VAL A 13 6.78 -1.66 -6.07
CA VAL A 13 7.69 -0.50 -5.98
C VAL A 13 6.98 0.81 -6.22
N TRP A 14 6.08 0.84 -7.21
CA TRP A 14 5.34 2.05 -7.54
C TRP A 14 4.54 2.59 -6.36
N GLN A 15 3.86 1.72 -5.61
CA GLN A 15 3.08 2.13 -4.44
C GLN A 15 3.96 2.65 -3.31
N TYR A 16 5.15 2.06 -3.12
CA TYR A 16 6.14 2.54 -2.16
C TYR A 16 6.71 3.92 -2.52
N LEU A 17 6.97 4.17 -3.82
CA LEU A 17 7.49 5.46 -4.30
C LEU A 17 6.44 6.57 -4.28
N THR A 18 5.15 6.23 -4.32
CA THR A 18 4.04 7.18 -4.19
C THR A 18 3.68 7.50 -2.75
N GLN A 19 4.41 6.97 -1.75
CA GLN A 19 4.13 7.29 -0.36
C GLN A 19 4.24 8.82 -0.12
N PRO A 20 3.37 9.41 0.70
CA PRO A 20 3.43 10.83 1.01
C PRO A 20 4.65 11.12 1.90
N LEU A 21 5.74 11.59 1.30
CA LEU A 21 7.03 11.81 1.99
C LEU A 21 7.04 13.05 2.91
N PHE A 22 6.11 13.99 2.71
CA PHE A 22 6.13 15.32 3.33
C PHE A 22 4.81 15.69 4.02
N HIS A 23 3.97 14.71 4.34
CA HIS A 23 2.70 14.96 5.03
C HIS A 23 2.91 14.86 6.54
N GLU A 24 2.49 15.86 7.31
CA GLU A 24 2.70 15.90 8.77
C GLU A 24 2.04 14.72 9.50
N ASP A 25 0.92 14.22 8.95
CA ASP A 25 0.21 13.06 9.51
C ASP A 25 0.76 11.70 9.05
N CYS A 26 1.66 11.67 8.05
CA CYS A 26 2.19 10.41 7.51
C CYS A 26 3.61 10.17 8.00
N GLN A 27 3.80 9.10 8.77
CA GLN A 27 5.13 8.65 9.12
C GLN A 27 5.84 8.11 7.87
N LEU A 28 6.94 8.77 7.49
CA LEU A 28 7.83 8.30 6.43
C LEU A 28 8.30 6.87 6.73
N ARG A 29 7.95 5.91 5.87
CA ARG A 29 8.35 4.51 5.99
C ARG A 29 9.49 4.24 5.00
N LEU A 30 10.72 4.22 5.50
CA LEU A 30 11.93 3.92 4.71
C LEU A 30 12.12 2.43 4.41
N ASN A 31 11.41 1.57 5.15
CA ASN A 31 11.43 0.13 4.93
C ASN A 31 10.26 -0.28 4.03
N PRO A 32 10.51 -0.71 2.79
CA PRO A 32 9.44 -1.03 1.84
C PRO A 32 8.56 -2.20 2.27
N LYS A 33 9.08 -3.11 3.09
CA LYS A 33 8.27 -4.22 3.63
C LYS A 33 7.30 -3.77 4.71
N GLU A 34 7.67 -2.78 5.51
CA GLU A 34 6.80 -2.22 6.55
C GLU A 34 5.71 -1.37 5.92
N PHE A 35 6.08 -0.48 4.98
CA PHE A 35 5.12 0.25 4.16
C PHE A 35 4.09 -0.69 3.53
N TRP A 36 4.54 -1.81 2.94
CA TRP A 36 3.63 -2.72 2.26
C TRP A 36 2.64 -3.40 3.22
N LYS A 37 3.08 -3.77 4.43
CA LYS A 37 2.18 -4.33 5.43
C LYS A 37 1.12 -3.31 5.87
N ASP A 38 1.55 -2.09 6.17
CA ASP A 38 0.66 -1.01 6.60
C ASP A 38 -0.38 -0.71 5.49
N TYR A 39 0.09 -0.56 4.24
CA TYR A 39 -0.78 -0.35 3.08
C TYR A 39 -1.84 -1.45 2.90
N GLN A 40 -1.47 -2.72 3.12
CA GLN A 40 -2.42 -3.82 3.01
C GLN A 40 -3.50 -3.78 4.09
N VAL A 41 -3.14 -3.36 5.31
CA VAL A 41 -4.12 -3.21 6.42
C VAL A 41 -5.08 -2.08 6.10
N ASP A 42 -4.56 -0.89 5.76
CA ASP A 42 -5.38 0.28 5.43
C ASP A 42 -6.35 -0.01 4.27
N PHE A 43 -5.88 -0.74 3.26
CA PHE A 43 -6.71 -1.15 2.13
C PHE A 43 -7.85 -2.08 2.56
N LEU A 44 -7.56 -3.07 3.42
CA LEU A 44 -8.58 -3.98 3.94
C LEU A 44 -9.60 -3.26 4.82
N GLU A 45 -9.15 -2.34 5.68
CA GLU A 45 -10.03 -1.51 6.50
C GLU A 45 -10.94 -0.64 5.63
N HIS A 46 -10.40 -0.01 4.59
CA HIS A 46 -11.19 0.81 3.67
C HIS A 46 -12.23 -0.01 2.92
N CYS A 47 -11.85 -1.18 2.37
CA CYS A 47 -12.79 -2.10 1.73
C CYS A 47 -13.87 -2.59 2.70
N PHE A 48 -13.51 -2.89 3.94
CA PHE A 48 -14.44 -3.30 4.98
C PHE A 48 -15.46 -2.20 5.29
N MET A 49 -15.00 -0.95 5.44
CA MET A 49 -15.89 0.20 5.67
C MET A 49 -16.87 0.39 4.51
N ILE A 50 -16.38 0.39 3.26
CA ILE A 50 -17.25 0.50 2.06
C ILE A 50 -18.31 -0.61 2.03
N THR A 51 -17.93 -1.85 2.36
CA THR A 51 -18.86 -2.98 2.35
C THR A 51 -19.93 -2.85 3.44
N SER A 52 -19.57 -2.25 4.59
CA SER A 52 -20.52 -1.98 5.66
C SER A 52 -21.47 -0.83 5.33
N GLU A 53 -21.00 0.20 4.62
CA GLU A 53 -21.81 1.33 4.17
C GLU A 53 -22.78 0.92 3.05
N SER A 54 -22.36 0.03 2.14
CA SER A 54 -23.24 -0.51 1.09
C SER A 54 -24.32 -1.45 1.60
N SER A 55 -24.22 -1.92 2.85
CA SER A 55 -25.20 -2.77 3.52
C SER A 55 -26.26 -1.99 4.32
N ASN A 56 -26.19 -0.65 4.34
CA ASN A 56 -27.29 0.21 4.82
C ASN A 56 -28.09 0.73 3.61
N PRO A 57 -29.11 0.00 3.12
CA PRO A 57 -30.09 0.62 2.24
C PRO A 57 -30.83 1.69 3.06
N SER A 58 -30.66 2.95 2.66
CA SER A 58 -31.60 4.01 3.05
C SER A 58 -32.98 3.73 2.47
#